data_AF-A0AAX0AV44-F1
#
_entry.id   AF-A0AAX0AV44-F1
#
_cell.length_a   1.000
_cell.length_b   1.000
_cell.length_c   1.000
_cell.angle_alpha   90.00
_cell.angle_beta   90.00
_cell.angle_gamma   90.00
#
_symmetry.space_group_name_H-M   'P 1'
#
loop_
_entity.id
_entity.type
_entity.pdbx_description
1 polymer ?
#
loop_
_entity_poly.entity_id
_entity_poly.type
_entity_poly.pdbx_seq_one_letter_code
_entity_poly.pdbx_strand_id
1 'polypeptide(L)'
;MKFHEYSFVVPIDSLLDFLCGFEDLSDAVIDSLPMCHDSIGEEVSDRSGFYGIPHDNFKQLCEVININMNYKWLEEKYYFTKRGQGNVLIFYSPLNKDEFILLDIYCGPTDQNDMIKLGVRCSSNHNEIVNHLMHYIHEEAYPKSSFIEYENNELLSLTKQENYPKPKIVITGIENKWEYEQVVEFYNL
;
A
#
# COMPACT_ATOMS: atom_id res chain seq x y z
N MET A 1 -4.53 19.77 19.96
CA MET A 1 -3.74 18.53 19.91
C MET A 1 -2.77 18.68 18.75
N LYS A 2 -1.47 18.41 18.95
CA LYS A 2 -0.47 18.48 17.88
C LYS A 2 -0.38 17.11 17.20
N PHE A 3 -0.17 17.12 15.89
CA PHE A 3 -0.05 15.93 15.05
C PHE A 3 1.26 15.98 14.27
N HIS A 4 1.72 14.81 13.88
CA HIS A 4 2.92 14.57 13.10
C HIS A 4 2.55 13.75 11.87
N GLU A 5 3.23 14.01 10.76
CA GLU A 5 2.94 13.37 9.49
C GLU A 5 4.22 12.90 8.82
N TYR A 6 4.21 11.64 8.39
CA TYR A 6 5.34 10.95 7.79
C TYR A 6 4.92 10.36 6.45
N SER A 7 5.74 10.45 5.41
CA SER A 7 5.47 9.72 4.17
C SER A 7 6.71 9.40 3.38
N PHE A 8 6.60 8.38 2.55
CA PHE A 8 7.56 8.02 1.52
C PHE A 8 6.86 7.22 0.42
N VAL A 9 7.58 6.97 -0.67
CA VAL A 9 7.12 6.15 -1.79
C VAL A 9 8.05 4.95 -1.92
N VAL A 10 7.48 3.76 -2.03
CA VAL A 10 8.18 2.47 -2.16
C VAL A 10 7.47 1.57 -3.17
N PRO A 11 8.15 0.60 -3.80
CA PRO A 11 7.48 -0.44 -4.57
C PRO A 11 6.41 -1.12 -3.74
N ILE A 12 5.30 -1.43 -4.38
CA ILE A 12 4.29 -2.30 -3.81
C ILE A 12 4.91 -3.61 -3.36
N ASP A 13 5.80 -4.22 -4.14
CA ASP A 13 6.39 -5.52 -3.81
C ASP A 13 7.20 -5.41 -2.53
N SER A 14 8.01 -4.36 -2.37
CA SER A 14 8.71 -4.11 -1.11
C SER A 14 7.74 -3.88 0.05
N LEU A 15 6.66 -3.12 -0.15
CA LEU A 15 5.66 -2.97 0.91
C LEU A 15 4.93 -4.28 1.18
N LEU A 16 4.60 -5.07 0.17
CA LEU A 16 3.96 -6.37 0.31
C LEU A 16 4.91 -7.35 0.99
N ASP A 17 6.21 -7.31 0.75
CA ASP A 17 7.18 -8.07 1.54
C ASP A 17 7.07 -7.68 3.04
N PHE A 18 6.81 -6.40 3.35
CA PHE A 18 6.43 -5.94 4.70
C PHE A 18 5.00 -6.27 5.13
N LEU A 19 4.03 -6.40 4.23
CA LEU A 19 2.64 -6.71 4.57
C LEU A 19 2.39 -8.22 4.62
N CYS A 20 3.31 -9.01 4.07
CA CYS A 20 3.09 -10.40 3.71
C CYS A 20 4.23 -11.36 4.10
N GLY A 21 5.37 -10.93 4.62
CA GLY A 21 6.32 -11.77 5.37
C GLY A 21 6.50 -13.20 4.84
N PHE A 22 7.50 -13.44 4.00
CA PHE A 22 7.79 -14.77 3.48
C PHE A 22 8.15 -15.75 4.61
N GLU A 23 7.30 -16.74 4.86
CA GLU A 23 7.80 -18.02 5.37
C GLU A 23 8.27 -18.85 4.17
N ASP A 24 9.56 -19.20 4.16
CA ASP A 24 10.07 -20.26 3.31
C ASP A 24 9.28 -21.54 3.61
N LEU A 25 8.31 -21.87 2.75
CA LEU A 25 7.69 -23.19 2.73
C LEU A 25 8.67 -24.19 2.09
N SER A 26 9.84 -24.38 2.70
CA SER A 26 10.82 -25.38 2.23
C SER A 26 10.53 -26.79 2.74
N ASP A 27 9.53 -27.01 3.60
CA ASP A 27 9.32 -28.34 4.22
C ASP A 27 7.86 -28.85 4.29
N ALA A 28 6.89 -28.22 3.62
CA ALA A 28 5.50 -28.69 3.64
C ALA A 28 5.12 -29.49 2.38
N VAL A 29 5.43 -30.78 2.41
CA VAL A 29 4.69 -31.91 1.77
C VAL A 29 4.23 -31.68 0.32
N ILE A 30 5.11 -31.99 -0.63
CA ILE A 30 4.69 -32.45 -1.97
C ILE A 30 4.19 -33.88 -1.78
N ASP A 31 2.89 -34.06 -1.58
CA ASP A 31 2.28 -35.32 -1.97
C ASP A 31 0.84 -35.14 -2.41
N SER A 32 0.58 -35.68 -3.61
CA SER A 32 -0.72 -36.00 -4.20
C SER A 32 -1.64 -34.87 -4.67
N LEU A 33 -1.49 -34.45 -5.93
CA LEU A 33 -2.65 -34.22 -6.83
C LEU A 33 -2.30 -34.59 -8.29
N PRO A 34 -3.29 -35.06 -9.09
CA PRO A 34 -3.07 -35.92 -10.25
C PRO A 34 -2.63 -35.15 -11.50
N MET A 35 -1.78 -35.80 -12.29
CA MET A 35 -1.31 -35.34 -13.59
C MET A 35 -2.46 -35.31 -14.61
N CYS A 36 -2.69 -34.15 -15.23
CA CYS A 36 -3.36 -34.05 -16.52
C CYS A 36 -2.41 -33.36 -17.50
N HIS A 37 -2.08 -34.08 -18.56
CA HIS A 37 -1.17 -33.68 -19.62
C HIS A 37 -1.88 -32.88 -20.72
N ASP A 38 -1.11 -31.93 -21.30
CA ASP A 38 -1.18 -31.34 -22.65
C ASP A 38 -2.27 -30.27 -22.91
N SER A 39 -2.04 -29.06 -23.46
CA SER A 39 -0.90 -28.42 -24.14
C SER A 39 -1.10 -26.88 -24.32
N ILE A 40 -0.03 -26.11 -24.09
CA ILE A 40 0.43 -24.84 -24.72
C ILE A 40 -0.35 -23.53 -24.53
N GLY A 41 0.26 -22.57 -23.79
CA GLY A 41 0.22 -21.12 -24.09
C GLY A 41 0.00 -20.20 -22.89
N GLU A 42 1.07 -19.53 -22.44
CA GLU A 42 1.18 -18.55 -21.34
C GLU A 42 1.16 -19.11 -19.91
N GLU A 43 2.33 -19.13 -19.28
CA GLU A 43 2.49 -19.26 -17.82
C GLU A 43 1.84 -18.04 -17.14
N VAL A 44 0.55 -18.13 -16.88
CA VAL A 44 -0.06 -17.38 -15.78
C VAL A 44 0.51 -18.01 -14.53
N SER A 45 1.51 -17.36 -13.91
CA SER A 45 2.00 -17.81 -12.60
C SER A 45 0.81 -17.75 -11.64
N ASP A 46 0.27 -18.91 -11.33
CA ASP A 46 -0.83 -19.10 -10.40
C ASP A 46 -0.30 -18.76 -8.99
N ARG A 47 -0.25 -17.47 -8.65
CA ARG A 47 0.08 -16.98 -7.30
C ARG A 47 -1.12 -17.07 -6.36
N SER A 48 -2.07 -17.98 -6.60
CA SER A 48 -3.27 -18.20 -5.78
C SER A 48 -3.01 -18.93 -4.45
N GLY A 49 -1.78 -18.83 -3.91
CA GLY A 49 -1.35 -19.60 -2.74
C GLY A 49 -0.41 -18.90 -1.75
N PHE A 50 0.02 -17.66 -2.01
CA PHE A 50 0.86 -16.93 -1.05
C PHE A 50 -0.03 -16.06 -0.15
N TYR A 51 -0.22 -16.52 1.08
CA TYR A 51 -0.90 -15.75 2.11
C TYR A 51 0.11 -15.01 2.93
N GLY A 52 0.07 -13.69 2.84
CA GLY A 52 1.00 -12.87 3.56
C GLY A 52 0.78 -12.77 5.07
N ILE A 53 1.83 -12.95 5.87
CA ILE A 53 1.85 -12.54 7.29
C ILE A 53 2.45 -11.14 7.37
N PRO A 54 1.78 -10.13 7.95
CA PRO A 54 2.35 -8.78 8.07
C PRO A 54 3.63 -8.79 8.91
N HIS A 55 4.68 -8.16 8.37
CA HIS A 55 5.93 -7.91 9.07
C HIS A 55 5.64 -7.16 10.36
N ASP A 56 6.31 -7.57 11.44
CA ASP A 56 6.01 -7.14 12.80
C ASP A 56 5.97 -5.62 12.95
N ASN A 57 6.86 -4.89 12.27
CA ASN A 57 6.88 -3.42 12.33
C ASN A 57 5.68 -2.73 11.66
N PHE A 58 5.17 -3.23 10.52
CA PHE A 58 3.95 -2.64 9.93
C PHE A 58 2.71 -3.00 10.75
N LYS A 59 2.66 -4.23 11.27
CA LYS A 59 1.62 -4.64 12.22
C LYS A 59 1.63 -3.78 13.47
N GLN A 60 2.81 -3.55 14.05
CA GLN A 60 2.99 -2.68 15.21
C GLN A 60 2.60 -1.24 14.91
N LEU A 61 2.89 -0.73 13.70
CA LEU A 61 2.46 0.59 13.26
C LEU A 61 0.94 0.70 13.28
N CYS A 62 0.25 -0.28 12.68
CA CYS A 62 -1.21 -0.38 12.70
C CYS A 62 -1.77 -0.47 14.12
N GLU A 63 -1.16 -1.26 15.01
CA GLU A 63 -1.56 -1.41 16.41
C GLU A 63 -1.43 -0.10 17.20
N VAL A 64 -0.32 0.64 17.02
CA VAL A 64 -0.05 1.90 17.73
C VAL A 64 -1.10 2.97 17.43
N ILE A 65 -1.55 3.03 16.18
CA ILE A 65 -2.62 3.96 15.75
C ILE A 65 -4.02 3.30 15.76
N ASN A 66 -4.11 2.09 16.29
CA ASN A 66 -5.34 1.32 16.45
C ASN A 66 -6.13 1.10 15.14
N ILE A 67 -5.44 0.80 14.04
CA ILE A 67 -6.05 0.46 12.74
C ILE A 67 -6.00 -1.05 12.55
N ASN A 68 -7.15 -1.66 12.28
CA ASN A 68 -7.23 -3.08 11.93
C ASN A 68 -7.29 -3.26 10.40
N MET A 69 -6.14 -3.31 9.75
CA MET A 69 -6.07 -3.43 8.29
C MET A 69 -6.22 -4.88 7.82
N ASN A 70 -7.08 -5.12 6.83
CA ASN A 70 -7.14 -6.40 6.13
C ASN A 70 -6.08 -6.45 5.01
N TYR A 71 -4.92 -7.02 5.32
CA TYR A 71 -3.76 -7.12 4.43
C TYR A 71 -4.07 -7.88 3.14
N LYS A 72 -4.79 -9.00 3.24
CA LYS A 72 -5.20 -9.80 2.07
C LYS A 72 -6.05 -8.97 1.11
N TRP A 73 -7.02 -8.24 1.64
CA TRP A 73 -7.86 -7.37 0.82
C TRP A 73 -7.05 -6.24 0.17
N LEU A 74 -6.05 -5.68 0.88
CA LEU A 74 -5.19 -4.64 0.33
C LEU A 74 -4.33 -5.16 -0.82
N GLU A 75 -3.74 -6.34 -0.65
CA GLU A 75 -2.98 -7.05 -1.68
C GLU A 75 -3.85 -7.34 -2.91
N GLU A 76 -5.02 -7.94 -2.72
CA GLU A 76 -5.98 -8.21 -3.80
C GLU A 76 -6.37 -6.91 -4.52
N LYS A 77 -6.69 -5.86 -3.76
CA LYS A 77 -7.08 -4.56 -4.31
C LYS A 77 -5.99 -3.96 -5.19
N TYR A 78 -4.74 -4.05 -4.76
CA TYR A 78 -3.63 -3.59 -5.57
C TYR A 78 -3.45 -4.46 -6.81
N TYR A 79 -3.43 -5.78 -6.67
CA TYR A 79 -3.22 -6.72 -7.77
C TYR A 79 -4.27 -6.57 -8.89
N PHE A 80 -5.52 -6.23 -8.53
CA PHE A 80 -6.58 -5.93 -9.49
C PHE A 80 -6.56 -4.49 -10.03
N THR A 81 -5.69 -3.61 -9.52
CA THR A 81 -5.52 -2.25 -10.03
C THR A 81 -4.73 -2.30 -11.34
N LYS A 82 -5.31 -1.76 -12.41
CA LYS A 82 -4.66 -1.72 -13.73
C LYS A 82 -3.68 -0.56 -13.83
N ARG A 83 -2.68 -0.69 -14.70
CA ARG A 83 -1.81 0.43 -15.09
C ARG A 83 -2.63 1.63 -15.54
N GLY A 84 -2.27 2.80 -15.02
CA GLY A 84 -2.99 4.06 -15.19
C GLY A 84 -4.17 4.25 -14.23
N GLN A 85 -4.37 3.39 -13.24
CA GLN A 85 -5.45 3.46 -12.25
C GLN A 85 -4.92 3.39 -10.82
N GLY A 86 -5.79 3.68 -9.85
CA GLY A 86 -5.53 3.50 -8.42
C GLY A 86 -5.96 4.70 -7.59
N ASN A 87 -6.62 4.41 -6.47
CA ASN A 87 -7.21 5.41 -5.59
C ASN A 87 -6.31 5.75 -4.41
N VAL A 88 -6.65 6.82 -3.69
CA VAL A 88 -6.07 7.09 -2.38
C VAL A 88 -6.94 6.39 -1.33
N LEU A 89 -6.35 5.50 -0.55
CA LEU A 89 -7.02 4.76 0.53
C LEU A 89 -6.64 5.39 1.86
N ILE A 90 -7.63 5.80 2.65
CA ILE A 90 -7.42 6.38 3.99
C ILE A 90 -8.05 5.46 5.02
N PHE A 91 -7.24 4.97 5.95
CA PHE A 91 -7.66 4.16 7.08
C PHE A 91 -7.60 5.02 8.33
N TYR A 92 -8.75 5.39 8.88
CA TYR A 92 -8.80 6.19 10.10
C TYR A 92 -8.74 5.30 11.34
N SER A 93 -8.07 5.79 12.37
CA SER A 93 -8.20 5.21 13.70
C SER A 93 -9.64 5.35 14.19
N PRO A 94 -10.28 4.29 14.72
CA PRO A 94 -11.59 4.37 15.32
C PRO A 94 -11.55 5.13 16.66
N LEU A 95 -10.36 5.29 17.27
CA LEU A 95 -10.16 6.04 18.52
C LEU A 95 -9.93 7.53 18.26
N ASN A 96 -9.31 7.89 17.13
CA ASN A 96 -9.01 9.27 16.78
C ASN A 96 -9.07 9.51 15.27
N LYS A 97 -10.11 10.19 14.79
CA LYS A 97 -10.31 10.47 13.35
C LYS A 97 -9.25 11.39 12.73
N ASP A 98 -8.40 12.02 13.53
CA ASP A 98 -7.27 12.80 13.03
C ASP A 98 -5.98 11.95 12.90
N GLU A 99 -6.01 10.68 13.30
CA GLU A 99 -4.96 9.69 13.06
C GLU A 99 -5.35 8.74 11.93
N PHE A 100 -4.43 8.50 11.00
CA PHE A 100 -4.71 7.64 9.85
C PHE A 100 -3.44 7.08 9.20
N ILE A 101 -3.63 5.98 8.47
CA ILE A 101 -2.73 5.53 7.40
C ILE A 101 -3.33 5.97 6.07
N LEU A 102 -2.48 6.48 5.18
CA LEU A 102 -2.77 6.80 3.79
C LEU A 102 -1.97 5.87 2.88
N LEU A 103 -2.63 5.28 1.89
CA LEU A 103 -2.01 4.55 0.79
C LEU A 103 -2.46 5.18 -0.54
N ASP A 104 -1.55 5.80 -1.29
CA ASP A 104 -1.80 6.18 -2.69
C ASP A 104 -1.33 5.03 -3.58
N ILE A 105 -2.28 4.25 -4.12
CA ILE A 105 -2.02 3.05 -4.92
C ILE A 105 -2.10 3.32 -6.43
N TYR A 106 -1.98 4.58 -6.86
CA TYR A 106 -1.99 4.92 -8.26
C TYR A 106 -0.78 4.34 -9.01
N CYS A 107 -1.01 3.30 -9.81
CA CYS A 107 -0.02 2.70 -10.69
C CYS A 107 0.07 3.54 -11.97
N GLY A 108 1.05 4.44 -12.04
CA GLY A 108 1.22 5.34 -13.18
C GLY A 108 1.59 4.60 -14.48
N PRO A 109 1.31 5.16 -15.67
CA PRO A 109 1.64 4.51 -16.94
C PRO A 109 3.15 4.37 -17.20
N THR A 110 3.96 5.20 -16.53
CA THR A 110 5.42 5.16 -16.60
C THR A 110 6.05 4.58 -15.33
N ASP A 111 5.21 4.09 -14.42
CA ASP A 111 5.68 3.45 -13.20
C ASP A 111 6.19 2.05 -13.56
N GLN A 112 7.51 1.89 -13.48
CA GLN A 112 8.17 0.62 -13.78
C GLN A 112 8.38 -0.23 -12.54
N ASN A 113 8.28 0.38 -11.35
CA ASN A 113 8.57 -0.25 -10.07
C ASN A 113 7.31 -0.39 -9.20
N ASP A 114 6.14 -0.14 -9.79
CA ASP A 114 4.85 -0.36 -9.14
C ASP A 114 4.78 0.36 -7.77
N MET A 115 5.18 1.63 -7.77
CA MET A 115 5.40 2.45 -6.59
C MET A 115 4.08 2.89 -5.94
N ILE A 116 4.05 2.88 -4.62
CA ILE A 116 2.94 3.34 -3.80
C ILE A 116 3.42 4.35 -2.75
N LYS A 117 2.57 5.32 -2.41
CA LYS A 117 2.86 6.25 -1.31
C LYS A 117 2.27 5.71 -0.02
N LEU A 118 3.11 5.49 0.98
CA LEU A 118 2.69 5.28 2.37
C LEU A 118 2.78 6.62 3.12
N GLY A 119 1.70 6.99 3.79
CA GLY A 119 1.63 8.14 4.68
C GLY A 119 1.02 7.76 6.02
N VAL A 120 1.51 8.36 7.10
CA VAL A 120 0.94 8.20 8.44
C VAL A 120 0.78 9.56 9.07
N ARG A 121 -0.40 9.81 9.65
CA ARG A 121 -0.64 10.93 10.56
C ARG A 121 -0.93 10.38 11.94
N CYS A 122 -0.19 10.84 12.94
CA CYS A 122 -0.37 10.41 14.32
C CYS A 122 -0.34 11.58 15.30
N SER A 123 -0.92 11.42 16.48
CA SER A 123 -0.81 12.41 17.55
C SER A 123 0.58 12.43 18.16
N SER A 124 0.90 13.51 18.88
CA SER A 124 2.18 13.63 19.60
C SER A 124 2.43 12.50 20.62
N ASN A 125 1.40 11.81 21.11
CA ASN A 125 1.57 10.68 22.03
C ASN A 125 2.16 9.45 21.34
N HIS A 126 1.90 9.28 20.04
CA HIS A 126 2.37 8.16 19.24
C HIS A 126 3.64 8.51 18.44
N ASN A 127 4.06 9.78 18.47
CA ASN A 127 5.07 10.32 17.57
C ASN A 127 6.38 9.53 17.56
N GLU A 128 6.98 9.28 18.72
CA GLU A 128 8.29 8.64 18.82
C GLU A 128 8.27 7.23 18.22
N ILE A 129 7.23 6.44 18.54
CA ILE A 129 7.10 5.07 18.06
C ILE A 129 6.76 5.05 16.56
N VAL A 130 5.82 5.88 16.11
CA VAL A 130 5.44 5.96 14.70
C VAL A 130 6.61 6.43 13.83
N ASN A 131 7.35 7.45 14.27
CA ASN A 131 8.55 7.94 13.59
C ASN A 131 9.58 6.81 13.43
N HIS A 132 9.88 6.08 14.51
CA HIS A 132 10.81 4.96 14.48
C HIS A 132 10.37 3.85 13.51
N LEU A 133 9.10 3.42 13.57
CA LEU A 133 8.56 2.38 12.70
C LEU A 133 8.55 2.81 11.24
N MET A 134 8.15 4.06 10.96
CA MET A 134 8.14 4.61 9.62
C MET A 134 9.55 4.69 9.03
N HIS A 135 10.56 5.06 9.83
CA HIS A 135 11.96 5.01 9.39
C HIS A 135 12.44 3.59 9.12
N TYR A 136 12.07 2.62 9.96
CA TYR A 136 12.45 1.23 9.74
C TYR A 136 11.87 0.70 8.43
N ILE A 137 10.56 0.87 8.22
CA ILE A 137 9.88 0.42 6.99
C ILE A 137 10.49 1.12 5.77
N HIS A 138 10.82 2.41 5.90
CA HIS A 138 11.50 3.15 4.84
C HIS A 138 12.88 2.57 4.55
N GLU A 139 13.73 2.34 5.55
CA GLU A 139 15.10 1.88 5.32
C GLU A 139 15.18 0.48 4.69
N GLU A 140 14.24 -0.40 4.99
CA GLU A 140 14.28 -1.76 4.47
C GLU A 140 13.64 -1.90 3.08
N ALA A 141 12.79 -0.96 2.66
CA ALA A 141 12.19 -0.99 1.32
C ALA A 141 13.20 -0.58 0.22
N TYR A 142 13.22 -1.29 -0.91
CA TYR A 142 14.08 -0.92 -2.04
C TYR A 142 13.46 -1.25 -3.41
N PRO A 143 13.43 -0.30 -4.36
CA PRO A 143 13.84 1.11 -4.26
C PRO A 143 12.98 1.94 -3.28
N LYS A 144 13.41 3.16 -2.91
CA LYS A 144 12.65 4.05 -2.03
C LYS A 144 12.83 5.52 -2.40
N SER A 145 11.81 6.35 -2.19
CA SER A 145 11.94 7.81 -2.24
C SER A 145 12.64 8.35 -1.00
N SER A 146 12.80 9.67 -0.92
CA SER A 146 13.15 10.32 0.35
C SER A 146 12.04 10.13 1.39
N PHE A 147 12.44 10.03 2.66
CA PHE A 147 11.55 10.12 3.80
C PHE A 147 11.15 11.58 4.04
N ILE A 148 9.87 11.85 4.21
CA ILE A 148 9.34 13.21 4.41
C ILE A 148 8.60 13.27 5.73
N GLU A 149 8.98 14.23 6.57
CA GLU A 149 8.20 14.68 7.73
C GLU A 149 7.55 16.02 7.39
N TYR A 150 6.24 16.15 7.62
CA TYR A 150 5.51 17.38 7.33
C TYR A 150 5.20 18.17 8.59
N GLU A 151 5.41 19.49 8.52
CA GLU A 151 5.05 20.43 9.59
C GLU A 151 3.65 21.04 9.40
N ASN A 152 3.03 20.87 8.22
CA ASN A 152 1.88 21.69 7.76
C ASN A 152 0.58 20.93 7.44
N ASN A 153 0.39 19.70 7.95
CA ASN A 153 -0.81 18.89 7.68
C ASN A 153 -1.04 18.59 6.18
N GLU A 154 0.05 18.31 5.46
CA GLU A 154 0.02 17.97 4.02
C GLU A 154 -0.76 16.66 3.78
N LEU A 155 -0.58 15.64 4.61
CA LEU A 155 -1.36 14.40 4.48
C LEU A 155 -2.83 14.62 4.79
N LEU A 156 -3.16 15.45 5.79
CA LEU A 156 -4.55 15.83 6.08
C LEU A 156 -5.22 16.50 4.87
N SER A 157 -4.48 17.26 4.07
CA SER A 157 -5.04 17.85 2.85
C SER A 157 -5.45 16.78 1.83
N LEU A 158 -4.76 15.63 1.81
CA LEU A 158 -5.04 14.51 0.91
C LEU A 158 -6.27 13.70 1.32
N THR A 159 -6.82 13.92 2.52
CA THR A 159 -8.05 13.26 2.97
C THR A 159 -9.32 14.07 2.68
N LYS A 160 -9.19 15.31 2.23
CA LYS A 160 -10.31 16.20 1.95
C LYS A 160 -11.02 15.79 0.66
N GLN A 161 -12.30 15.42 0.77
CA GLN A 161 -13.08 14.94 -0.36
C GLN A 161 -13.24 16.01 -1.45
N GLU A 162 -13.23 17.30 -1.11
CA GLU A 162 -13.27 18.39 -2.09
C GLU A 162 -12.05 18.44 -3.03
N ASN A 163 -10.95 17.76 -2.68
CA ASN A 163 -9.77 17.67 -3.53
C ASN A 163 -9.85 16.54 -4.57
N TYR A 164 -10.99 15.84 -4.67
CA TYR A 164 -11.21 14.71 -5.56
C TYR A 164 -12.53 14.84 -6.35
N PRO A 165 -12.63 14.23 -7.55
CA PRO A 165 -11.62 13.41 -8.21
C PRO A 165 -10.42 14.21 -8.73
N LYS A 166 -9.24 13.59 -8.75
CA LYS A 166 -8.02 14.16 -9.36
C LYS A 166 -7.80 13.52 -10.74
N PRO A 167 -7.70 14.30 -11.82
CA PRO A 167 -7.40 13.76 -13.13
C PRO A 167 -5.96 13.22 -13.16
N LYS A 168 -5.80 12.00 -13.66
CA LYS A 168 -4.52 11.32 -13.83
C LYS A 168 -4.34 10.92 -15.29
N ILE A 169 -3.13 11.13 -15.81
CA ILE A 169 -2.81 10.82 -17.20
C ILE A 169 -2.65 9.31 -17.36
N VAL A 170 -3.37 8.72 -18.32
CA VAL A 170 -3.14 7.34 -18.77
C VAL A 170 -2.53 7.37 -20.17
N ILE A 171 -1.40 6.69 -20.36
CA ILE A 171 -0.78 6.51 -21.68
C ILE A 171 -1.18 5.13 -22.18
N THR A 172 -2.04 5.08 -23.20
CA THR A 172 -2.26 3.89 -24.02
C THR A 172 -1.61 4.15 -25.37
N GLY A 173 -0.91 3.16 -25.94
CA GLY A 173 0.14 3.34 -26.96
C GLY A 173 -0.23 4.01 -28.30
N ILE A 174 -1.45 4.54 -28.49
CA ILE A 174 -1.87 5.23 -29.71
C ILE A 174 -2.84 6.36 -29.35
N GLU A 175 -2.36 7.61 -29.35
CA GLU A 175 -3.05 8.91 -29.42
C GLU A 175 -4.33 9.19 -28.60
N ASN A 176 -4.78 8.31 -27.72
CA ASN A 176 -5.93 8.52 -26.84
C ASN A 176 -5.45 8.67 -25.39
N LYS A 177 -5.25 9.93 -24.98
CA LYS A 177 -5.11 10.29 -23.55
C LYS A 177 -6.45 10.05 -22.88
N TRP A 178 -6.54 9.01 -22.07
CA TRP A 178 -7.64 8.88 -21.12
C TRP A 178 -7.22 9.55 -19.82
N GLU A 179 -8.17 10.22 -19.18
CA GLU A 179 -8.02 10.73 -17.83
C GLU A 179 -8.66 9.71 -16.88
N TYR A 180 -7.86 9.13 -16.00
CA TYR A 180 -8.39 8.38 -14.87
C TYR A 180 -8.74 9.38 -13.77
N GLU A 181 -9.96 9.29 -13.26
CA GLU A 181 -10.39 10.08 -12.11
C GLU A 181 -10.02 9.34 -10.83
N GLN A 182 -8.86 9.68 -10.27
CA GLN A 182 -8.47 9.17 -8.96
C GLN A 182 -9.43 9.71 -7.91
N VAL A 183 -10.03 8.83 -7.12
CA VAL A 183 -10.86 9.21 -5.98
C VAL A 183 -10.15 8.88 -4.66
N VAL A 184 -10.68 9.42 -3.57
CA VAL A 184 -10.31 9.04 -2.21
C VAL A 184 -11.36 8.11 -1.64
N GLU A 185 -10.91 7.05 -0.97
CA GLU A 185 -11.74 6.06 -0.32
C GLU A 185 -11.43 6.02 1.18
N PHE A 186 -12.48 6.03 1.99
CA PHE A 186 -12.35 6.09 3.45
C PHE A 186 -12.75 4.77 4.09
N TYR A 187 -11.88 4.29 4.97
CA TYR A 187 -12.05 3.05 5.74
C TYR A 187 -12.02 3.40 7.22
N ASN A 188 -13.08 3.03 7.93
CA ASN A 188 -13.14 3.06 9.39
C ASN A 188 -13.16 1.59 9.82
N LEU A 189 -12.01 1.09 10.31
CA LEU A 189 -11.83 -0.30 10.72
C LEU A 189 -11.72 -0.41 12.23
#